data_AF-A0A9P4MAL9-F1
#
_entry.id   AF-A0A9P4MAL9-F1
#
_cell.length_a   1.000
_cell.length_b   1.000
_cell.length_c   1.000
_cell.angle_alpha   90.00
_cell.angle_beta   90.00
_cell.angle_gamma   90.00
#
_symmetry.space_group_name_H-M   'P 1'
#
loop_
_entity.id
_entity.type
_entity.pdbx_description
1 polymer ?
#
loop_
_entity_poly.entity_id
_entity_poly.type
_entity_poly.pdbx_seq_one_letter_code
_entity_poly.pdbx_strand_id
1 'polypeptide(L)'
;MPDALYQNFLAAKDDSEKLSSEPSNDDKLKLYALYKIGKGDKIEDAKKPGMFDMQRKYMYNAWQEEVKAGTAKADAQKKYIEKVNELATKLNYQTNYTPKHK
;
A
#
# COMPACT_ATOMS: atom_id res chain seq x y z
N MET A 1 -21.58 5.06 6.48
CA MET A 1 -21.26 5.11 5.03
C MET A 1 -19.85 4.56 4.87
N PRO A 2 -19.52 3.78 3.82
CA PRO A 2 -18.12 3.49 3.55
C PRO A 2 -17.39 4.82 3.33
N ASP A 3 -16.37 5.09 4.14
CA ASP A 3 -15.57 6.31 4.05
C ASP A 3 -15.11 6.55 2.61
N ALA A 4 -15.26 7.77 2.10
CA ALA A 4 -14.77 8.16 0.77
C ALA A 4 -13.28 7.81 0.58
N LEU A 5 -12.51 7.83 1.69
CA LEU A 5 -11.12 7.39 1.72
C LEU A 5 -10.94 5.91 1.37
N TYR A 6 -11.82 5.03 1.84
CA TYR A 6 -11.75 3.61 1.51
C TYR A 6 -12.07 3.36 0.03
N GLN A 7 -13.03 4.09 -0.54
CA GLN A 7 -13.33 4.02 -1.97
C GLN A 7 -12.15 4.49 -2.82
N ASN A 8 -11.52 5.62 -2.45
CA ASN A 8 -10.31 6.11 -3.12
C ASN A 8 -9.15 5.13 -3.00
N PHE A 9 -9.02 4.45 -1.86
CA PHE A 9 -8.01 3.41 -1.65
C PHE A 9 -8.23 2.19 -2.56
N LEU A 10 -9.48 1.72 -2.70
CA LEU A 10 -9.80 0.62 -3.62
C LEU A 10 -9.52 1.03 -5.08
N ALA A 11 -9.91 2.24 -5.48
CA ALA A 11 -9.62 2.77 -6.81
C ALA A 11 -8.11 2.87 -7.06
N ALA A 12 -7.34 3.39 -6.09
CA ALA A 12 -5.89 3.43 -6.18
C ALA A 12 -5.26 2.03 -6.27
N LYS A 13 -5.83 1.03 -5.59
CA LYS A 13 -5.37 -0.36 -5.70
C LYS A 13 -5.58 -0.90 -7.12
N ASP A 14 -6.73 -0.64 -7.72
CA ASP A 14 -6.99 -1.06 -9.11
C ASP A 14 -6.13 -0.29 -10.10
N ASP A 15 -5.87 1.00 -9.87
CA ASP A 15 -4.93 1.77 -10.68
C ASP A 15 -3.50 1.24 -10.52
N SER A 16 -3.09 0.81 -9.32
CA SER A 16 -1.77 0.22 -9.07
C SER A 16 -1.53 -1.08 -9.84
N GLU A 17 -2.58 -1.87 -10.12
CA GLU A 17 -2.50 -3.07 -10.95
C GLU A 17 -2.38 -2.72 -12.44
N LYS A 18 -2.92 -1.57 -12.86
CA LYS A 18 -2.83 -1.05 -14.23
C LYS A 18 -1.51 -0.34 -14.51
N LEU A 19 -0.80 0.10 -13.46
CA LEU A 19 0.61 0.51 -13.54
C LEU A 19 1.45 -0.74 -13.83
N SER A 20 1.33 -1.28 -15.05
CA SER A 20 2.01 -2.49 -15.54
C SER A 20 3.54 -2.34 -15.62
N SER A 21 4.07 -1.19 -15.19
CA SER A 21 5.49 -0.94 -15.03
C SER A 21 5.90 -1.33 -13.62
N GLU A 22 6.83 -2.27 -13.49
CA GLU A 22 7.26 -2.77 -12.20
C GLU A 22 7.73 -1.63 -11.28
N PRO A 23 7.01 -1.34 -10.18
CA PRO A 23 7.56 -0.51 -9.13
C PRO A 23 8.84 -1.15 -8.60
N SER A 24 9.70 -0.36 -7.96
CA SER A 24 10.84 -0.93 -7.26
C SER A 24 10.37 -1.95 -6.22
N ASN A 25 11.22 -2.93 -5.87
CA ASN A 25 10.86 -3.92 -4.86
C ASN A 25 10.45 -3.24 -3.54
N ASP A 26 11.10 -2.15 -3.16
CA ASP A 26 10.75 -1.37 -1.96
C ASP A 26 9.36 -0.73 -2.06
N ASP A 27 9.00 -0.18 -3.22
CA ASP A 27 7.66 0.37 -3.45
C ASP A 27 6.59 -0.73 -3.36
N LYS A 28 6.84 -1.91 -3.96
CA LYS A 28 5.94 -3.07 -3.87
C LYS A 28 5.74 -3.51 -2.41
N LEU A 29 6.82 -3.58 -1.62
CA LEU A 29 6.78 -3.94 -0.21
C LEU A 29 5.99 -2.91 0.62
N LYS A 30 6.18 -1.63 0.35
CA LYS A 30 5.50 -0.54 1.04
C LYS A 30 4.01 -0.50 0.69
N LEU A 31 3.65 -0.64 -0.58
CA LEU A 31 2.26 -0.75 -1.02
C LEU A 31 1.58 -1.96 -0.35
N TYR A 32 2.25 -3.11 -0.29
CA TYR A 32 1.71 -4.28 0.41
C TYR A 32 1.45 -4.00 1.90
N ALA A 33 2.43 -3.45 2.61
CA ALA A 33 2.31 -3.11 4.03
C ALA A 33 1.11 -2.17 4.30
N LEU A 34 1.03 -1.08 3.55
CA LEU A 34 -0.05 -0.10 3.65
C LEU A 34 -1.40 -0.68 3.26
N TYR A 35 -1.44 -1.56 2.25
CA TYR A 35 -2.67 -2.23 1.84
C TYR A 35 -3.24 -3.12 2.96
N LYS A 36 -2.39 -3.92 3.61
CA LYS A 36 -2.80 -4.83 4.70
C LYS A 36 -3.38 -4.03 5.87
N ILE A 37 -2.70 -2.96 6.30
CA ILE A 37 -3.17 -2.09 7.38
C ILE A 37 -4.45 -1.34 6.96
N GLY A 38 -4.49 -0.79 5.74
CA GLY A 38 -5.61 -0.05 5.19
C GLY A 38 -6.87 -0.89 5.02
N LYS A 39 -6.71 -2.20 4.79
CA LYS A 39 -7.81 -3.18 4.80
C LYS A 39 -8.32 -3.47 6.21
N GLY A 40 -7.45 -3.34 7.21
CA GLY A 40 -7.71 -3.69 8.60
C GLY A 40 -7.25 -5.11 8.96
N ASP A 41 -6.36 -5.70 8.15
CA ASP A 41 -5.72 -6.96 8.51
C ASP A 41 -4.81 -6.74 9.72
N LYS A 42 -4.79 -7.71 10.64
CA LYS A 42 -3.88 -7.68 11.79
C LYS A 42 -2.65 -8.53 11.47
N ILE A 43 -1.49 -7.99 11.80
CA ILE A 43 -0.23 -8.73 11.61
C ILE A 43 -0.15 -9.96 12.52
N GLU A 44 -0.87 -9.95 13.64
CA GLU A 44 -1.00 -11.07 14.58
C GLU A 44 -1.65 -12.29 13.93
N ASP A 45 -2.60 -12.06 13.02
CA ASP A 45 -3.28 -13.12 12.25
C ASP A 45 -2.42 -13.60 11.06
N ALA A 46 -1.34 -12.89 10.75
CA ALA A 46 -0.46 -13.22 9.66
C ALA A 46 0.54 -14.31 10.06
N LYS A 47 0.59 -15.39 9.28
CA LYS A 47 1.59 -16.44 9.48
C LYS A 47 2.99 -15.87 9.30
N LYS A 48 3.84 -16.04 10.31
CA LYS A 48 5.26 -15.71 10.20
C LYS A 48 5.88 -16.50 9.04
N PRO A 49 6.52 -15.82 8.08
CA PRO A 49 7.16 -16.49 6.96
C PRO A 49 8.33 -17.37 7.45
N GLY A 50 8.50 -18.53 6.81
CA GLY A 50 9.61 -19.42 7.09
C GLY A 50 10.96 -18.86 6.64
N MET A 51 12.06 -19.35 7.21
CA MET A 51 13.43 -18.87 6.96
C MET A 51 13.83 -18.88 5.48
N PHE A 52 13.26 -19.80 4.69
CA PHE A 52 13.56 -19.99 3.26
C PHE A 52 12.75 -19.08 2.33
N ASP A 53 11.81 -18.29 2.85
CA ASP A 53 11.01 -17.37 2.04
C ASP A 53 11.37 -15.91 2.31
N MET A 54 12.42 -15.44 1.65
CA MET A 54 12.91 -14.08 1.82
C MET A 54 11.89 -13.04 1.33
N GLN A 55 11.18 -13.31 0.23
CA GLN A 55 10.17 -12.39 -0.31
C GLN A 55 9.04 -12.15 0.69
N ARG A 56 8.42 -13.22 1.21
CA ARG A 56 7.37 -13.11 2.24
C ARG A 56 7.92 -12.52 3.53
N LYS A 57 9.18 -12.79 3.89
CA LYS A 57 9.86 -12.16 5.03
C LYS A 57 9.97 -10.65 4.86
N TYR A 58 10.39 -10.15 3.70
CA TYR A 58 10.44 -8.71 3.45
C TYR A 58 9.05 -8.07 3.50
N MET A 59 8.03 -8.72 2.91
CA MET A 59 6.65 -8.23 2.95
C MET A 59 6.11 -8.16 4.38
N TYR A 60 6.35 -9.20 5.18
CA TYR A 60 5.98 -9.22 6.59
C TYR A 60 6.74 -8.17 7.39
N ASN A 61 8.03 -7.99 7.14
CA ASN A 61 8.84 -6.97 7.81
C ASN A 61 8.34 -5.56 7.51
N ALA A 62 8.10 -5.21 6.24
CA ALA A 62 7.56 -3.90 5.86
C ALA A 62 6.21 -3.62 6.52
N TRP A 63 5.32 -4.63 6.58
CA TRP A 63 4.07 -4.52 7.30
C TRP A 63 4.28 -4.32 8.81
N GLN A 64 5.18 -5.10 9.41
CA GLN A 64 5.51 -4.98 10.82
C GLN A 64 6.08 -3.61 11.18
N GLU A 65 6.90 -3.02 10.31
CA GLU A 65 7.45 -1.67 10.52
C GLU A 65 6.35 -0.61 10.55
N GLU A 66 5.43 -0.61 9.59
CA GLU A 66 4.30 0.33 9.59
C GLU A 66 3.36 0.13 10.80
N VAL A 67 3.14 -1.12 11.22
CA VAL A 67 2.38 -1.41 12.46
C VAL A 67 3.12 -0.88 13.69
N LYS A 68 4.43 -1.11 13.79
CA LYS A 68 5.28 -0.60 14.88
C LYS A 68 5.35 0.94 14.89
N ALA A 69 5.29 1.56 13.73
CA ALA A 69 5.21 3.01 13.58
C ALA A 69 3.86 3.58 14.05
N GLY A 70 2.88 2.72 14.37
CA GLY A 70 1.55 3.14 14.81
C GLY A 70 0.67 3.65 13.66
N THR A 71 0.96 3.26 12.42
CA THR A 71 0.16 3.68 11.26
C THR A 71 -1.28 3.16 11.42
N ALA A 72 -2.23 4.08 11.56
CA ALA A 72 -3.65 3.76 11.63
C ALA A 72 -4.21 3.37 10.25
N LYS A 73 -5.37 2.70 10.24
CA LYS A 73 -6.06 2.27 9.01
C LYS A 73 -6.26 3.43 8.02
N ALA A 74 -6.73 4.59 8.50
CA ALA A 74 -6.96 5.76 7.67
C ALA A 74 -5.65 6.34 7.10
N ASP A 75 -4.58 6.37 7.90
CA ASP A 75 -3.29 6.88 7.44
C ASP A 75 -2.64 5.94 6.44
N ALA A 76 -2.77 4.63 6.63
CA ALA A 76 -2.32 3.64 5.67
C ALA A 76 -3.01 3.81 4.31
N GLN A 77 -4.33 4.03 4.31
CA GLN A 77 -5.10 4.29 3.08
C GLN A 77 -4.61 5.56 2.37
N LYS A 78 -4.42 6.66 3.10
CA LYS A 78 -3.89 7.92 2.53
C LYS A 78 -2.51 7.73 1.92
N LYS A 79 -1.57 7.17 2.69
CA LYS A 79 -0.20 6.88 2.24
C LYS A 79 -0.18 5.96 1.01
N TYR A 80 -1.06 4.96 0.97
CA TYR A 80 -1.17 4.05 -0.17
C TYR A 80 -1.57 4.80 -1.44
N ILE A 81 -2.60 5.65 -1.35
CA ILE A 81 -3.07 6.45 -2.48
C ILE A 81 -1.98 7.42 -2.96
N GLU A 82 -1.31 8.11 -2.04
CA GLU A 82 -0.18 8.98 -2.36
C GLU A 82 0.92 8.22 -3.09
N LYS A 83 1.24 7.00 -2.63
CA LYS A 83 2.30 6.19 -3.23
C LYS A 83 1.95 5.73 -4.64
N VAL A 84 0.71 5.30 -4.87
CA VAL A 84 0.23 4.94 -6.21
C VAL A 84 0.27 6.15 -7.15
N ASN A 85 -0.11 7.33 -6.66
CA ASN A 85 -0.05 8.56 -7.45
C ASN A 85 1.39 8.96 -7.80
N GLU A 86 2.32 8.85 -6.84
CA GLU A 86 3.76 9.08 -7.06
C GLU A 86 4.29 8.14 -8.16
N LEU A 87 3.95 6.86 -8.08
CA LEU A 87 4.34 5.86 -9.07
C LEU A 87 3.73 6.15 -10.45
N ALA A 88 2.45 6.50 -10.49
CA ALA A 88 1.79 6.87 -11.73
C ALA A 88 2.43 8.09 -12.39
N THR A 89 2.73 9.13 -11.60
CA THR A 89 3.45 10.32 -12.07
C THR A 89 4.82 9.96 -12.62
N LYS A 90 5.58 9.13 -11.89
CA LYS A 90 6.89 8.64 -12.32
C LYS A 90 6.82 7.85 -13.63
N LEU A 91 5.71 7.17 -13.88
CA LEU A 91 5.46 6.35 -15.08
C LEU A 91 4.72 7.12 -16.19
N ASN A 92 4.49 8.43 -16.04
CA ASN A 92 3.65 9.25 -16.94
C ASN A 92 2.25 8.66 -17.18
N TYR A 93 1.71 7.93 -16.21
CA TYR A 93 0.38 7.33 -16.27
C TYR A 93 -0.65 8.28 -15.63
N GLN A 94 -1.74 8.58 -16.33
CA GLN A 94 -2.83 9.39 -15.78
C GLN A 94 -3.61 8.55 -14.75
N THR A 95 -3.42 8.82 -13.45
CA THR A 95 -4.32 8.29 -12.42
C THR A 95 -5.59 9.09 -12.35
N ASN A 96 -6.71 8.42 -12.07
CA ASN A 96 -8.02 9.07 -11.94
C ASN A 96 -8.17 9.79 -10.58
N TYR A 97 -7.16 9.73 -9.72
CA TYR A 97 -7.13 10.37 -8.41
C TYR A 97 -6.12 11.52 -8.39
N THR A 98 -6.61 12.74 -8.28
CA THR A 98 -5.80 13.93 -8.02
C THR A 98 -5.77 14.19 -6.52
N PRO A 99 -4.66 13.95 -5.80
CA PRO A 99 -4.50 14.52 -4.48
C PRO A 99 -4.52 16.03 -4.65
N LYS A 100 -5.47 16.72 -4.00
CA LYS A 100 -5.41 18.18 -3.87
C LYS A 100 -4.18 18.50 -3.03
N HIS A 101 -3.03 18.72 -3.69
CA HIS A 101 -1.92 19.42 -3.08
C HIS A 101 -2.42 20.83 -2.78
N LYS A 102 -2.53 21.13 -1.49
CA LYS A 102 -2.92 22.44 -0.98
C LYS A 102 -1.67 23.25 -0.69
#